data_AF-A0A1V3U2R5-F1
#
_entry.id   AF-A0A1V3U2R5-F1
#
_cell.length_a   1.000
_cell.length_b   1.000
_cell.length_c   1.000
_cell.angle_alpha   90.00
_cell.angle_beta   90.00
_cell.angle_gamma   90.00
#
_symmetry.space_group_name_H-M   'P 1'
#
loop_
_entity.id
_entity.type
_entity.pdbx_description
1 polymer ?
#
loop_
_entity_poly.entity_id
_entity_poly.type
_entity_poly.pdbx_seq_one_letter_code
_entity_poly.pdbx_strand_id
1 'polypeptide(L)'
;MTNWKFAKALDENEEYKIDGLNIWNFYWNCINKKVEVKGPYEGHVYYFKEYQIENNGKKVNFVAGEFSNSKVGIYLKDELSDGHL
;
A
#
# COMPACT_ATOMS: atom_id res chain seq x y z
N MET A 1 -1.43 3.89 -16.38
CA MET A 1 -2.18 3.43 -15.18
C MET A 1 -1.15 3.08 -14.13
N THR A 2 -1.22 3.67 -12.94
CA THR A 2 -0.32 3.29 -11.84
C THR A 2 -0.60 1.84 -11.46
N ASN A 3 0.35 0.95 -11.70
CA ASN A 3 0.21 -0.45 -11.33
C ASN A 3 0.57 -0.61 -9.85
N TRP A 4 -0.45 -0.88 -9.03
CA TRP A 4 -0.29 -1.24 -7.63
C TRP A 4 -0.17 -2.75 -7.52
N LYS A 5 0.95 -3.21 -6.99
CA LYS A 5 1.25 -4.63 -6.82
C LYS A 5 1.02 -5.02 -5.38
N PHE A 6 0.34 -6.16 -5.18
CA PHE A 6 0.19 -6.73 -3.85
C PHE A 6 1.57 -7.02 -3.25
N ALA A 7 1.83 -6.43 -2.10
CA ALA A 7 3.10 -6.58 -1.40
C ALA A 7 2.97 -7.58 -0.25
N LYS A 8 1.97 -7.39 0.62
CA LYS A 8 1.74 -8.27 1.78
C LYS A 8 0.32 -8.13 2.34
N ALA A 9 -0.16 -9.18 3.00
CA ALA A 9 -1.32 -9.13 3.88
C ALA A 9 -0.81 -9.27 5.31
N LEU A 10 -0.89 -8.18 6.08
CA LEU A 10 -0.36 -8.07 7.43
C LEU A 10 -1.37 -8.58 8.45
N ASP A 11 -0.87 -9.32 9.43
CA ASP A 11 -1.62 -9.67 10.64
C ASP A 11 -1.72 -8.49 11.62
N GLU A 12 -2.60 -8.60 12.61
CA GLU A 12 -2.72 -7.61 13.67
C GLU A 12 -1.39 -7.47 14.42
N ASN A 13 -0.92 -6.23 14.61
CA ASN A 13 0.37 -5.88 15.23
C ASN A 13 1.62 -6.23 14.41
N GLU A 14 1.48 -6.68 13.15
CA GLU A 14 2.63 -6.93 12.31
C GLU A 14 3.25 -5.63 11.79
N GLU A 15 4.55 -5.43 12.08
CA GLU A 15 5.29 -4.30 11.53
C GLU A 15 5.47 -4.43 10.01
N TYR A 16 5.36 -3.30 9.30
CA TYR A 16 5.69 -3.24 7.89
C TYR A 16 6.49 -1.99 7.57
N LYS A 17 7.61 -2.17 6.86
CA LYS A 17 8.55 -1.10 6.54
C LYS A 17 8.65 -0.92 5.03
N ILE A 18 8.51 0.32 4.59
CA ILE A 18 8.78 0.73 3.20
C ILE A 18 10.00 1.65 3.27
N ASP A 19 11.07 1.34 2.52
CA ASP A 19 12.33 2.08 2.60
C ASP A 19 12.91 2.20 4.03
N GLY A 20 12.69 1.19 4.87
CA GLY A 20 13.09 1.20 6.28
C GLY A 20 12.19 2.03 7.21
N LEU A 21 11.17 2.73 6.69
CA LEU A 21 10.18 3.48 7.46
C LEU A 21 9.02 2.56 7.85
N ASN A 22 8.83 2.32 9.15
CA ASN A 22 7.65 1.59 9.64
C ASN A 22 6.40 2.44 9.42
N ILE A 23 5.50 2.00 8.54
CA ILE A 23 4.32 2.78 8.14
C ILE A 23 3.42 3.14 9.32
N TRP A 24 3.36 2.30 10.35
CA TRP A 24 2.50 2.50 11.53
C TRP A 24 2.96 3.65 12.44
N ASN A 25 4.23 4.06 12.33
CA ASN A 25 4.79 5.14 13.12
C ASN A 25 4.50 6.54 12.55
N PHE A 26 3.77 6.63 11.44
CA PHE A 26 3.50 7.88 10.73
C PHE A 26 2.00 8.11 10.55
N TYR A 27 1.64 9.37 10.34
CA TYR A 27 0.29 9.73 9.95
C TYR A 27 0.04 9.37 8.48
N TRP A 28 -1.04 8.63 8.22
CA TRP A 28 -1.42 8.20 6.88
C TRP A 28 -2.30 9.27 6.23
N ASN A 29 -1.70 10.09 5.37
CA ASN A 29 -2.44 11.10 4.60
C ASN A 29 -3.20 10.42 3.47
N CYS A 30 -4.52 10.49 3.47
CA CYS A 30 -5.34 9.93 2.40
C CYS A 30 -5.21 10.78 1.13
N ILE A 31 -4.59 10.21 0.09
CA ILE A 31 -4.36 10.87 -1.21
C ILE A 31 -5.48 10.55 -2.18
N ASN A 32 -5.93 9.29 -2.21
CA ASN A 32 -7.01 8.84 -3.06
C ASN A 32 -7.94 7.90 -2.27
N LYS A 33 -9.24 8.19 -2.32
CA LYS A 33 -10.26 7.41 -1.59
C LYS A 33 -10.65 6.10 -2.28
N LYS A 34 -10.31 5.94 -3.56
CA LYS A 34 -10.72 4.79 -4.37
C LYS A 34 -9.65 4.45 -5.40
N VAL A 35 -8.92 3.38 -5.12
CA VAL A 35 -7.93 2.77 -6.00
C VAL A 35 -8.29 1.32 -6.22
N GLU A 36 -8.42 0.94 -7.49
CA GLU A 36 -8.63 -0.44 -7.90
C GLU A 36 -7.31 -1.21 -7.75
N VAL A 37 -7.34 -2.32 -6.99
CA VAL A 37 -6.20 -3.22 -6.80
C VAL A 37 -6.63 -4.68 -6.90
N LYS A 38 -5.75 -5.55 -7.38
CA LYS A 38 -6.00 -6.99 -7.48
C LYS A 38 -5.53 -7.68 -6.21
N GLY A 39 -6.44 -8.37 -5.54
CA GLY A 39 -6.12 -9.13 -4.34
C GLY A 39 -5.18 -10.32 -4.62
N PRO A 40 -4.56 -10.87 -3.57
CA PRO A 40 -3.63 -12.00 -3.68
C PRO A 40 -4.32 -13.33 -3.98
N TYR A 41 -5.63 -13.43 -3.75
CA TYR A 41 -6.41 -14.66 -3.95
C TYR A 41 -7.35 -14.48 -5.15
N GLU A 42 -7.36 -15.47 -6.05
CA GLU A 42 -8.28 -15.68 -7.18
C GLU A 42 -8.90 -14.42 -7.83
N GLY A 43 -8.07 -13.51 -8.36
CA GLY A 43 -8.52 -12.46 -9.29
C GLY A 43 -9.51 -11.44 -8.72
N HIS A 44 -9.74 -11.44 -7.41
CA HIS A 44 -10.65 -10.51 -6.75
C HIS A 44 -10.15 -9.08 -6.89
N VAL A 45 -11.04 -8.18 -7.31
CA VAL A 45 -10.77 -6.75 -7.39
C VAL A 45 -11.25 -6.08 -6.10
N TYR A 46 -10.38 -5.28 -5.51
CA TYR A 46 -10.66 -4.49 -4.32
C TYR A 46 -10.55 -3.01 -4.64
N TYR A 47 -11.32 -2.19 -3.92
CA TYR A 47 -11.25 -0.75 -3.99
C TYR A 47 -10.77 -0.20 -2.65
N PHE A 48 -9.48 0.11 -2.59
CA PHE A 48 -8.81 0.56 -1.38
C PHE A 48 -8.37 2.02 -1.49
N LYS A 49 -7.77 2.54 -0.42
CA LYS A 49 -7.33 3.94 -0.35
C LYS A 49 -5.83 4.02 -0.55
N GLU A 50 -5.39 5.03 -1.28
CA GLU A 50 -3.98 5.42 -1.33
C GLU A 50 -3.67 6.34 -0.16
N TYR A 51 -2.61 6.01 0.54
CA TYR A 51 -2.06 6.80 1.62
C TYR A 51 -0.64 7.24 1.31
N GLN A 52 -0.27 8.37 1.90
CA GLN A 52 1.09 8.88 1.90
C GLN A 52 1.55 9.11 3.33
N ILE A 53 2.72 8.59 3.66
CA ILE A 53 3.47 8.97 4.85
C ILE A 53 4.61 9.90 4.45
N GLU A 54 4.97 10.79 5.37
CA GLU A 54 6.09 11.70 5.19
C GLU A 54 7.06 11.58 6.37
N ASN A 55 8.35 11.50 6.08
CA ASN A 55 9.42 11.56 7.08
C ASN A 55 10.56 12.44 6.56
N ASN A 56 10.84 13.55 7.25
CA ASN A 56 11.92 14.49 6.89
C ASN A 56 11.91 14.88 5.40
N GLY A 57 10.74 15.14 4.82
CA GLY A 57 10.57 15.49 3.41
C GLY A 57 10.58 14.31 2.43
N LYS A 58 10.91 13.08 2.86
CA LYS A 58 10.71 11.87 2.05
C LYS A 58 9.25 11.46 2.12
N LYS A 59 8.61 11.34 0.96
CA LYS A 59 7.22 10.89 0.80
C LYS A 59 7.19 9.46 0.29
N VAL A 60 6.39 8.62 0.93
CA VAL A 60 6.16 7.24 0.50
C VAL A 60 4.66 7.03 0.34
N ASN A 61 4.28 6.53 -0.83
CA ASN A 61 2.89 6.25 -1.18
C ASN A 61 2.66 4.73 -1.19
N PHE A 62 1.54 4.30 -0.63
CA PHE A 62 1.10 2.91 -0.66
C PHE A 62 -0.41 2.85 -0.64
N VAL A 63 -0.98 1.78 -1.18
CA VAL A 63 -2.42 1.51 -1.05
C VAL A 63 -2.61 0.50 0.07
N ALA A 64 -3.60 0.77 0.92
CA ALA A 64 -3.92 -0.09 2.04
C ALA A 64 -5.43 -0.26 2.24
N GLY A 65 -5.83 -1.44 2.67
CA GLY A 65 -7.21 -1.75 3.05
C GLY A 65 -7.32 -3.06 3.80
N GLU A 66 -8.35 -3.17 4.64
CA GLU A 66 -8.64 -4.39 5.39
C GLU A 66 -9.41 -5.38 4.52
N PHE A 67 -9.00 -6.64 4.56
CA PHE A 67 -9.71 -7.76 3.95
C PHE A 67 -10.71 -8.38 4.93
N SER A 68 -11.66 -9.18 4.41
CA SER A 68 -12.67 -9.87 5.23
C SER A 68 -12.13 -10.86 6.26
N ASN A 69 -10.84 -11.23 6.17
CA ASN A 69 -10.16 -12.10 7.14
C ASN A 69 -9.34 -11.30 8.17
N SER A 70 -9.66 -10.02 8.37
CA SER A 70 -9.01 -9.11 9.34
C SER A 70 -7.52 -8.83 9.07
N LYS A 71 -7.01 -9.20 7.90
CA LYS A 71 -5.66 -8.82 7.47
C LYS A 71 -5.68 -7.48 6.75
N VAL A 72 -4.61 -6.69 6.91
CA VAL A 72 -4.42 -5.44 6.17
C VAL A 72 -3.59 -5.72 4.91
N GLY A 73 -4.21 -5.57 3.74
CA GLY A 73 -3.51 -5.65 2.47
C GLY A 73 -2.74 -4.38 2.17
N ILE A 74 -1.44 -4.53 1.90
CA ILE A 74 -0.55 -3.44 1.47
C ILE A 74 -0.14 -3.65 0.02
N TYR A 75 -0.16 -2.57 -0.74
CA TYR A 75 0.21 -2.53 -2.14
C TYR A 75 1.20 -1.41 -2.39
N LEU A 76 2.24 -1.72 -3.16
CA LEU A 76 3.29 -0.79 -3.53
C LEU A 76 3.22 -0.50 -5.03
N LYS A 77 3.75 0.65 -5.43
CA LYS A 77 3.91 0.95 -6.85
C LYS A 77 4.92 -0.04 -7.43
N ASP A 78 4.63 -0.53 -8.62
CA ASP A 78 5.59 -1.32 -9.38
C ASP A 78 6.68 -0.36 -9.91
N GLU A 79 7.87 -0.39 -9.31
CA GLU A 79 8.99 0.52 -9.64
C GLU A 79 9.47 0.39 -11.09
N LEU A 80 9.13 -0.70 -11.78
CA LEU A 80 9.41 -0.86 -13.22
C LEU A 80 8.51 0.01 -14.11
N SER A 81 7.46 0.62 -13.55
CA SER A 81 6.53 1.49 -14.28
C SER A 81 7.00 2.95 -14.35
N ASP A 82 7.99 3.34 -13.55
CA ASP A 82 8.52 4.71 -13.45
C ASP A 82 9.94 4.79 -14.05
N GLY A 83 10.07 4.38 -15.32
CA GLY A 83 11.02 4.96 -16.28
C GLY A 83 12.49 5.12 -15.86
N HIS A 84 13.15 4.08 -15.35
CA HIS A 84 14.62 4.03 -15.37
C HIS A 84 15.13 2.72 -15.97
N LEU A 85 15.38 2.77 -17.28
CA LEU A 85 16.29 1.89 -18.01
C LEU A 85 17.20 2.77 -18.88
#